data_AF-A0A1B0D7U1-F1
#
_entry.id   AF-A0A1B0D7U1-F1
#
_cell.length_a   1.000
_cell.length_b   1.000
_cell.length_c   1.000
_cell.angle_alpha   90.00
_cell.angle_beta   90.00
_cell.angle_gamma   90.00
#
_symmetry.space_group_name_H-M   'P 1'
#
loop_
_entity.id
_entity.type
_entity.pdbx_description
1 polymer ?
#
loop_
_entity_poly.entity_id
_entity_poly.type
_entity_poly.pdbx_seq_one_letter_code
_entity_poly.pdbx_strand_id
1 'polypeptide(L)'
;LLICPDRHFPIDKVRYFFEEGALNEQGELIVKPENALNKVGHSLHTDHDIFKKYTFSHRVREVCWQLGFKRPAIPQSMYIYKNPGVGGEVIAHQDGTFLCTEPVSTVGFWIALDDATAQNGCLQFIKGSHKSGVHRRYIRNPDKSSNELLIYDRPAPIYPASNFTSVPNKSNKERHAYTFHVIETDNVKYSEENWLQPNPDSSFPILYE
;
A
#
# COMPACT_ATOMS: atom_id res chain seq x y z
N LEU A 1 5.35 0.03 -14.14
CA LEU A 1 4.59 0.48 -15.33
C LEU A 1 3.10 0.21 -15.09
N LEU A 2 2.23 1.22 -15.17
CA LEU A 2 0.77 1.05 -15.17
C LEU A 2 0.24 1.95 -16.29
N ILE A 3 -0.27 1.36 -17.36
CA ILE A 3 -1.09 2.04 -18.35
C ILE A 3 -2.47 1.39 -18.26
N CYS A 4 -3.43 2.09 -17.67
CA CYS A 4 -4.85 1.76 -17.76
C CYS A 4 -5.61 3.06 -18.05
N PRO A 5 -6.43 3.11 -19.11
CA PRO A 5 -7.05 4.36 -19.60
C PRO A 5 -8.26 4.82 -18.76
N ASP A 6 -8.68 4.07 -17.75
CA ASP A 6 -9.83 4.45 -16.92
C ASP A 6 -9.44 5.45 -15.83
N ARG A 7 -10.04 6.65 -15.89
CA ARG A 7 -9.84 7.76 -14.94
C ARG A 7 -10.31 7.46 -13.51
N HIS A 8 -10.93 6.31 -13.29
CA HIS A 8 -11.35 5.80 -12.00
C HIS A 8 -10.69 4.45 -11.80
N PHE A 9 -9.81 4.32 -10.81
CA PHE A 9 -9.38 3.01 -10.32
C PHE A 9 -10.50 2.50 -9.42
N PRO A 10 -11.37 1.57 -9.85
CA PRO A 10 -12.42 1.03 -9.00
C PRO A 10 -11.72 0.22 -7.91
N ILE A 11 -11.93 0.63 -6.66
CA ILE A 11 -11.24 0.07 -5.50
C ILE A 11 -11.85 -1.26 -5.06
N ASP A 12 -13.01 -1.60 -5.61
CA ASP A 12 -13.89 -2.73 -5.27
C ASP A 12 -13.52 -4.03 -5.98
N LYS A 13 -12.28 -4.13 -6.47
CA LYS A 13 -11.81 -5.32 -7.18
C LYS A 13 -10.41 -5.73 -6.76
N VAL A 14 -10.28 -7.03 -6.57
CA VAL A 14 -8.99 -7.71 -6.51
C VAL A 14 -8.40 -7.75 -7.92
N ARG A 15 -7.25 -7.11 -8.08
CA ARG A 15 -6.45 -7.01 -9.31
C ARG A 15 -5.06 -7.56 -9.08
N TYR A 16 -4.45 -8.00 -10.17
CA TYR A 16 -3.14 -8.63 -10.21
C TYR A 16 -2.12 -7.67 -10.81
N PHE A 17 -1.00 -7.50 -10.13
CA PHE A 17 0.09 -6.63 -10.58
C PHE A 17 1.32 -7.50 -10.77
N PHE A 18 1.85 -7.50 -11.98
CA PHE A 18 2.98 -8.34 -12.37
C PHE A 18 4.32 -7.67 -12.04
N GLU A 19 5.36 -8.48 -11.84
CA GLU A 19 6.74 -8.00 -11.72
C GLU A 19 7.18 -7.30 -13.02
N GLU A 20 8.09 -6.34 -12.89
CA GLU A 20 8.71 -5.71 -14.05
C GLU A 20 9.51 -6.77 -14.83
N GLY A 21 9.24 -6.89 -16.14
CA GLY A 21 9.83 -7.94 -16.98
C GLY A 21 9.17 -9.31 -16.87
N ALA A 22 8.03 -9.46 -16.17
CA ALA A 22 7.26 -10.71 -16.18
C ALA A 22 6.51 -10.95 -17.49
N LEU A 23 6.23 -9.89 -18.25
CA LEU A 23 5.49 -9.90 -19.51
C LEU A 23 6.38 -9.40 -20.67
N ASN A 24 6.21 -9.99 -21.86
CA ASN A 24 6.79 -9.44 -23.09
C ASN A 24 5.96 -8.27 -23.64
N GLU A 25 6.38 -7.70 -24.77
CA GLU A 25 5.68 -6.59 -25.45
C GLU A 25 4.26 -6.96 -25.92
N GLN A 26 3.97 -8.24 -26.09
CA GLN A 26 2.66 -8.78 -26.47
C GLN A 26 1.77 -9.10 -25.25
N GLY A 27 2.26 -8.88 -24.02
CA GLY A 27 1.54 -9.15 -22.78
C GLY A 27 1.54 -10.63 -22.35
N GLU A 28 2.42 -11.45 -22.92
CA GLU A 28 2.54 -12.87 -22.60
C GLU A 28 3.55 -13.08 -21.47
N LEU A 29 3.28 -14.05 -20.59
CA LEU A 29 4.17 -14.41 -19.49
C LEU A 29 5.47 -15.02 -20.01
N ILE A 30 6.60 -14.41 -19.65
CA ILE A 30 7.96 -14.91 -19.95
C ILE A 30 8.69 -15.46 -18.73
N VAL A 31 8.05 -15.40 -17.57
CA VAL A 31 8.49 -16.04 -16.33
C VAL A 31 7.49 -17.13 -15.92
N LYS A 32 7.89 -18.00 -15.01
CA LYS A 32 6.96 -18.99 -14.45
C LYS A 32 5.78 -18.26 -13.77
N PRO A 33 4.52 -18.70 -13.96
CA PRO A 33 3.35 -18.03 -13.40
C PRO A 33 3.43 -17.75 -11.90
N GLU A 34 4.02 -18.66 -11.12
CA GLU A 34 4.24 -18.50 -9.69
C GLU A 34 5.15 -17.32 -9.31
N ASN A 35 6.03 -16.88 -10.22
CA ASN A 35 6.97 -15.77 -10.01
C ASN A 35 6.52 -14.49 -10.71
N ALA A 36 5.37 -14.51 -11.37
CA ALA A 36 4.94 -13.40 -12.22
C ALA A 36 4.31 -12.26 -11.42
N LEU A 37 3.71 -12.56 -10.26
CA LEU A 37 2.95 -11.59 -9.48
C LEU A 37 3.85 -10.85 -8.49
N ASN A 38 3.85 -9.52 -8.55
CA ASN A 38 4.46 -8.66 -7.54
C ASN A 38 3.52 -8.47 -6.35
N LYS A 39 2.25 -8.13 -6.64
CA LYS A 39 1.22 -7.88 -5.62
C LYS A 39 -0.18 -8.16 -6.14
N VAL A 40 -1.11 -8.34 -5.20
CA VAL A 40 -2.55 -8.45 -5.44
C VAL A 40 -3.28 -7.46 -4.54
N GLY A 41 -4.23 -6.71 -5.08
CA GLY A 41 -4.92 -5.64 -4.36
C GLY A 41 -6.04 -4.99 -5.20
N HIS A 42 -6.85 -4.08 -4.68
CA HIS A 42 -6.64 -3.33 -3.45
C HIS A 42 -7.75 -3.56 -2.39
N SER A 43 -8.65 -4.52 -2.63
CA SER A 43 -9.84 -4.83 -1.80
C SER A 43 -9.86 -6.23 -1.17
N LEU A 44 -8.72 -6.90 -1.01
CA LEU A 44 -8.68 -8.21 -0.31
C LEU A 44 -9.40 -8.18 1.05
N HIS A 45 -9.34 -7.07 1.78
CA HIS A 45 -10.02 -6.87 3.06
C HIS A 45 -11.56 -6.86 2.97
N THR A 46 -12.17 -6.62 1.80
CA THR A 46 -13.63 -6.70 1.60
C THR A 46 -14.03 -7.94 0.83
N ASP A 47 -13.24 -8.32 -0.17
CA ASP A 47 -13.64 -9.26 -1.22
C ASP A 47 -13.11 -10.69 -1.00
N HIS A 48 -12.29 -10.90 0.05
CA HIS A 48 -11.74 -12.21 0.37
C HIS A 48 -11.90 -12.52 1.87
N ASP A 49 -12.67 -13.55 2.19
CA ASP A 49 -13.11 -13.89 3.55
C ASP A 49 -11.97 -14.00 4.58
N ILE A 50 -10.87 -14.67 4.19
CA ILE A 50 -9.71 -14.83 5.08
C ILE A 50 -9.09 -13.48 5.42
N PHE A 51 -8.76 -12.66 4.42
CA PHE A 51 -8.15 -11.35 4.65
C PHE A 51 -9.10 -10.43 5.42
N LYS A 52 -10.39 -10.39 5.06
CA LYS A 52 -11.43 -9.70 5.82
C LYS A 52 -11.45 -10.10 7.29
N LYS A 53 -11.45 -11.41 7.59
CA LYS A 53 -11.44 -11.92 8.97
C LYS A 53 -10.23 -11.41 9.76
N TYR A 54 -9.05 -11.35 9.15
CA TYR A 54 -7.84 -10.85 9.82
C TYR A 54 -7.83 -9.32 9.97
N THR A 55 -8.22 -8.58 8.94
CA THR A 55 -8.30 -7.11 8.96
C THR A 55 -9.24 -6.61 10.03
N PHE A 56 -10.43 -7.21 10.13
CA PHE A 56 -11.46 -6.82 11.09
C PHE A 56 -11.39 -7.59 12.42
N SER A 57 -10.27 -8.26 12.70
CA SER A 57 -10.08 -9.01 13.93
C SER A 57 -10.00 -8.10 15.18
N HIS A 58 -10.35 -8.64 16.34
CA HIS A 58 -10.23 -7.95 17.63
C HIS A 58 -8.81 -7.39 17.87
N ARG A 59 -7.77 -8.10 17.40
CA ARG A 59 -6.37 -7.65 17.57
C ARG A 59 -6.10 -6.34 16.83
N VAL A 60 -6.61 -6.19 15.62
CA VAL A 60 -6.45 -4.96 14.84
C VAL A 60 -7.26 -3.82 15.46
N ARG A 61 -8.51 -4.13 15.86
CA ARG A 61 -9.38 -3.16 16.56
C ARG A 61 -8.74 -2.62 17.83
N GLU A 62 -8.17 -3.51 18.65
CA GLU A 62 -7.47 -3.15 19.89
C GLU A 62 -6.27 -2.25 19.63
N VAL A 63 -5.43 -2.57 18.63
CA VAL A 63 -4.28 -1.73 18.25
C VAL A 63 -4.75 -0.33 17.84
N CYS A 64 -5.76 -0.23 16.97
CA CYS A 64 -6.30 1.06 16.56
C CYS A 64 -6.90 1.84 17.75
N TRP A 65 -7.58 1.16 18.68
CA TRP A 65 -8.13 1.78 19.87
C TRP A 65 -7.03 2.34 20.78
N GLN A 66 -5.96 1.59 21.01
CA GLN A 66 -4.80 2.05 21.78
C GLN A 66 -4.03 3.20 21.11
N LEU A 67 -4.03 3.24 19.77
CA LEU A 67 -3.48 4.35 18.99
C LEU A 67 -4.40 5.60 18.97
N GLY A 68 -5.58 5.51 19.58
CA GLY A 68 -6.50 6.64 19.76
C GLY A 68 -7.51 6.85 18.63
N PHE A 69 -7.60 5.94 17.66
CA PHE A 69 -8.57 6.03 16.57
C PHE A 69 -10.01 5.99 17.10
N LYS A 70 -10.86 6.88 16.59
CA LYS A 70 -12.28 7.04 16.94
C LYS A 70 -13.19 6.38 15.92
N ARG A 71 -12.97 6.65 14.63
CA ARG A 71 -13.73 6.05 13.52
C ARG A 71 -12.77 5.60 12.41
N PRO A 72 -11.92 4.59 12.68
CA PRO A 72 -10.96 4.09 11.72
C PRO A 72 -11.64 3.42 10.51
N ALA A 73 -11.15 3.74 9.31
CA ALA A 73 -11.60 3.13 8.06
C ALA A 73 -10.43 2.47 7.32
N ILE A 74 -10.75 1.45 6.50
CA ILE A 74 -9.75 0.68 5.73
C ILE A 74 -9.82 1.08 4.26
N PRO A 75 -8.94 1.97 3.75
CA PRO A 75 -8.98 2.37 2.35
C PRO A 75 -8.47 1.29 1.40
N GLN A 76 -7.52 0.48 1.83
CA GLN A 76 -6.78 -0.42 0.95
C GLN A 76 -6.18 -1.60 1.70
N SER A 77 -6.06 -2.73 0.99
CA SER A 77 -5.27 -3.88 1.39
C SER A 77 -4.54 -4.52 0.20
N MET A 78 -3.36 -5.08 0.44
CA MET A 78 -2.54 -5.74 -0.58
C MET A 78 -1.92 -7.03 -0.05
N TYR A 79 -1.72 -7.99 -0.93
CA TYR A 79 -0.79 -9.09 -0.76
C TYR A 79 0.48 -8.79 -1.53
N ILE A 80 1.65 -8.95 -0.91
CA ILE A 80 2.96 -8.69 -1.52
C ILE A 80 3.72 -10.00 -1.56
N TYR A 81 4.11 -10.44 -2.76
CA TYR A 81 4.81 -11.72 -2.97
C TYR A 81 6.31 -11.57 -2.78
N LYS A 82 6.95 -10.62 -3.49
CA LYS A 82 8.42 -10.45 -3.44
C LYS A 82 9.15 -11.75 -3.74
N ASN A 83 8.88 -12.24 -4.95
CA ASN A 83 9.41 -13.50 -5.46
C ASN A 83 10.95 -13.51 -5.42
N PRO A 84 11.58 -14.67 -5.14
CA PRO A 84 13.03 -14.81 -5.19
C PRO A 84 13.62 -14.39 -6.54
N GLY A 85 14.71 -13.62 -6.52
CA GLY A 85 15.46 -13.21 -7.71
C GLY A 85 14.83 -12.09 -8.55
N VAL A 86 13.50 -12.03 -8.66
CA VAL A 86 12.78 -11.04 -9.49
C VAL A 86 11.99 -10.01 -8.68
N GLY A 87 11.86 -10.17 -7.36
CA GLY A 87 11.06 -9.30 -6.52
C GLY A 87 11.53 -7.84 -6.52
N GLY A 88 10.84 -6.97 -7.24
CA GLY A 88 11.24 -5.57 -7.46
C GLY A 88 11.49 -4.80 -6.17
N GLU A 89 12.54 -3.97 -6.13
CA GLU A 89 12.85 -3.09 -4.99
C GLU A 89 11.69 -2.10 -4.74
N VAL A 90 11.34 -1.90 -3.47
CA VAL A 90 10.40 -0.86 -3.08
C VAL A 90 11.23 0.36 -2.67
N ILE A 91 11.19 1.40 -3.49
CA ILE A 91 11.89 2.66 -3.20
C ILE A 91 11.35 3.30 -1.90
N ALA A 92 12.20 4.06 -1.22
CA ALA A 92 11.84 4.76 0.00
C ALA A 92 10.66 5.72 -0.23
N HIS A 93 9.64 5.62 0.61
CA HIS A 93 8.41 6.42 0.51
C HIS A 93 7.74 6.60 1.89
N GLN A 94 6.71 7.43 1.94
CA GLN A 94 5.79 7.57 3.07
C GLN A 94 4.40 7.16 2.59
N ASP A 95 3.64 6.39 3.37
CA ASP A 95 2.27 6.01 2.97
C ASP A 95 1.36 7.23 2.77
N GLY A 96 1.59 8.30 3.55
CA GLY A 96 0.91 9.59 3.39
C GLY A 96 1.15 10.28 2.04
N THR A 97 2.16 9.86 1.26
CA THR A 97 2.35 10.28 -0.14
C THR A 97 1.18 9.82 -1.00
N PHE A 98 0.63 8.63 -0.74
CA PHE A 98 -0.41 8.01 -1.57
C PHE A 98 -1.81 8.13 -0.95
N LEU A 99 -1.89 8.04 0.38
CA LEU A 99 -3.11 8.07 1.18
C LEU A 99 -3.06 9.29 2.11
N CYS A 100 -3.16 10.49 1.52
CA CYS A 100 -3.05 11.74 2.26
C CYS A 100 -4.32 12.03 3.07
N THR A 101 -4.13 12.43 4.32
CA THR A 101 -5.17 12.88 5.25
C THR A 101 -4.76 14.17 5.94
N GLU A 102 -5.74 14.98 6.33
CA GLU A 102 -5.51 16.22 7.09
C GLU A 102 -6.40 16.24 8.35
N PRO A 103 -5.82 16.22 9.57
CA PRO A 103 -4.40 15.93 9.87
C PRO A 103 -3.96 14.52 9.44
N VAL A 104 -2.64 14.29 9.38
CA VAL A 104 -2.07 12.99 8.99
C VAL A 104 -2.47 11.90 9.98
N SER A 105 -3.20 10.90 9.51
CA SER A 105 -3.71 9.77 10.32
C SER A 105 -3.33 8.39 9.79
N THR A 106 -2.75 8.32 8.60
CA THR A 106 -2.52 7.04 7.89
C THR A 106 -1.55 6.14 8.65
N VAL A 107 -2.00 4.92 8.97
CA VAL A 107 -1.21 3.86 9.60
C VAL A 107 -1.23 2.61 8.70
N GLY A 108 -0.05 2.10 8.36
CA GLY A 108 0.11 0.85 7.63
C GLY A 108 0.26 -0.34 8.58
N PHE A 109 -0.57 -1.36 8.42
CA PHE A 109 -0.36 -2.69 8.99
C PHE A 109 0.40 -3.54 7.98
N TRP A 110 1.53 -4.09 8.42
CA TRP A 110 2.32 -5.04 7.64
C TRP A 110 2.44 -6.34 8.43
N ILE A 111 1.88 -7.41 7.89
CA ILE A 111 1.83 -8.73 8.51
C ILE A 111 2.69 -9.65 7.65
N ALA A 112 3.81 -10.10 8.22
CA ALA A 112 4.62 -11.16 7.65
C ALA A 112 3.77 -12.44 7.58
N LEU A 113 3.59 -12.98 6.37
CA LEU A 113 3.01 -14.31 6.17
C LEU A 113 4.11 -15.36 6.11
N ASP A 114 5.25 -14.96 5.55
CA ASP A 114 6.52 -15.63 5.69
C ASP A 114 7.55 -14.68 6.36
N ASP A 115 8.81 -15.05 6.32
CA ASP A 115 9.85 -14.40 7.10
C ASP A 115 10.47 -13.22 6.40
N ALA A 116 10.68 -12.16 7.15
CA ALA A 116 11.32 -10.95 6.66
C ALA A 116 12.71 -10.83 7.27
N THR A 117 13.73 -11.29 6.56
CA THR A 117 15.14 -11.12 6.92
C THR A 117 15.76 -9.95 6.16
N ALA A 118 16.93 -9.49 6.60
CA ALA A 118 17.67 -8.47 5.84
C ALA A 118 18.04 -8.98 4.43
N GLN A 119 18.20 -10.30 4.27
CA GLN A 119 18.60 -10.95 3.03
C GLN A 119 17.45 -11.11 2.02
N ASN A 120 16.22 -11.33 2.49
CA ASN A 120 15.03 -11.48 1.63
C ASN A 120 14.15 -10.20 1.58
N GLY A 121 14.72 -9.06 2.01
CA GLY A 121 14.10 -7.75 1.86
C GLY A 121 13.04 -7.44 2.91
N CYS A 122 13.39 -7.55 4.19
CA CYS A 122 12.60 -7.01 5.30
C CYS A 122 12.41 -5.50 5.18
N LEU A 123 11.47 -4.95 5.94
CA LEU A 123 11.26 -3.51 5.99
C LEU A 123 12.48 -2.80 6.59
N GLN A 124 12.72 -1.58 6.11
CA GLN A 124 13.69 -0.66 6.66
C GLN A 124 13.03 0.69 6.93
N PHE A 125 13.38 1.32 8.05
CA PHE A 125 12.79 2.60 8.46
C PHE A 125 13.83 3.60 8.94
N ILE A 126 13.52 4.89 8.81
CA ILE A 126 14.27 5.98 9.44
C ILE A 126 13.53 6.37 10.73
N LYS A 127 14.15 6.14 11.88
CA LYS A 127 13.53 6.46 13.18
C LYS A 127 13.21 7.95 13.28
N GLY A 128 11.96 8.28 13.59
CA GLY A 128 11.50 9.65 13.78
C GLY A 128 11.15 10.43 12.51
N SER A 129 11.31 9.85 11.32
CA SER A 129 10.99 10.53 10.05
C SER A 129 9.51 10.90 9.89
N HIS A 130 8.61 10.27 10.66
CA HIS A 130 7.18 10.62 10.69
C HIS A 130 6.90 12.01 11.27
N LYS A 131 7.88 12.65 11.92
CA LYS A 131 7.71 13.96 12.59
C LYS A 131 7.90 15.16 11.65
N SER A 132 8.35 14.95 10.42
CA SER A 132 8.60 16.02 9.44
C SER A 132 7.48 16.19 8.40
N GLY A 133 6.31 15.60 8.65
CA GLY A 133 5.18 15.63 7.72
C GLY A 133 5.41 14.76 6.48
N VAL A 134 4.60 14.98 5.44
CA VAL A 134 4.68 14.27 4.16
C VAL A 134 5.50 15.09 3.17
N HIS A 135 6.58 14.51 2.64
CA HIS A 135 7.55 15.26 1.81
C HIS A 135 7.10 15.44 0.34
N ARG A 136 6.24 14.54 -0.15
CA ARG A 136 5.77 14.48 -1.54
C ARG A 136 4.41 13.78 -1.58
N ARG A 137 3.55 14.14 -2.53
CA ARG A 137 2.24 13.51 -2.76
C ARG A 137 2.14 12.93 -4.17
N TYR A 138 1.41 11.83 -4.29
CA TYR A 138 1.02 11.22 -5.57
C TYR A 138 -0.46 11.52 -5.81
N ILE A 139 -0.73 12.43 -6.73
CA ILE A 139 -2.03 13.05 -6.94
C ILE A 139 -2.56 12.76 -8.33
N ARG A 140 -3.88 12.89 -8.50
CA ARG A 140 -4.48 12.96 -9.83
C ARG A 140 -3.95 14.14 -10.61
N ASN A 141 -3.61 13.94 -11.87
CA ASN A 141 -3.08 14.99 -12.71
C ASN A 141 -4.15 16.08 -12.90
N PRO A 142 -3.90 17.34 -12.47
CA PRO A 142 -4.84 18.43 -12.69
C PRO A 142 -4.99 18.77 -14.18
N ASP A 143 -3.98 18.46 -15.00
CA ASP A 143 -4.06 18.59 -16.45
C ASP A 143 -4.85 17.44 -17.07
N LYS A 144 -6.12 17.72 -17.36
CA LYS A 144 -7.05 16.77 -18.00
C LYS A 144 -6.69 16.42 -19.45
N SER A 145 -5.75 17.14 -20.06
CA SER A 145 -5.27 16.90 -21.43
C SER A 145 -4.05 15.97 -21.48
N SER A 146 -3.39 15.75 -20.33
CA SER A 146 -2.25 14.85 -20.24
C SER A 146 -2.67 13.38 -20.35
N ASN A 147 -1.80 12.57 -20.96
CA ASN A 147 -1.91 11.11 -20.95
C ASN A 147 -1.51 10.50 -19.60
N GLU A 148 -0.81 11.26 -18.74
CA GLU A 148 -0.46 10.83 -17.39
C GLU A 148 -1.60 11.11 -16.42
N LEU A 149 -2.27 10.06 -15.94
CA LEU A 149 -3.41 10.18 -15.01
C LEU A 149 -3.02 10.63 -13.61
N LEU A 150 -1.82 10.27 -13.16
CA LEU A 150 -1.32 10.49 -11.81
C LEU A 150 0.10 11.03 -11.89
N ILE A 151 0.37 12.08 -11.13
CA ILE A 151 1.66 12.73 -11.06
C ILE A 151 2.10 12.86 -9.61
N TYR A 152 3.39 13.10 -9.43
CA TYR A 152 3.87 13.58 -8.14
C TYR A 152 3.92 15.10 -8.14
N ASP A 153 3.50 15.71 -7.02
CA ASP A 153 3.45 17.17 -6.87
C ASP A 153 4.83 17.83 -6.77
N ARG A 154 5.87 17.08 -6.39
CA ARG A 154 7.25 17.53 -6.17
C ARG A 154 8.25 16.47 -6.66
N PRO A 155 9.57 16.72 -6.67
CA PRO A 155 10.58 15.68 -6.89
C PRO A 155 10.67 14.67 -5.74
N ALA A 156 11.29 13.52 -5.98
CA ALA A 156 11.52 12.52 -4.94
C ALA A 156 12.49 13.06 -3.87
N PRO A 157 12.18 12.93 -2.57
CA PRO A 157 13.13 13.26 -1.52
C PRO A 157 14.30 12.27 -1.51
N ILE A 158 15.48 12.75 -1.13
CA ILE A 158 16.67 11.91 -0.99
C ILE A 158 16.84 11.53 0.48
N TYR A 159 16.88 10.24 0.75
CA TYR A 159 17.13 9.70 2.08
C TYR A 159 18.47 8.94 2.09
N PRO A 160 19.46 9.37 2.88
CA PRO A 160 20.72 8.65 3.00
C PRO A 160 20.50 7.21 3.48
N ALA A 161 21.08 6.22 2.79
CA ALA A 161 20.96 4.81 3.15
C ALA A 161 21.41 4.52 4.59
N SER A 162 22.40 5.27 5.09
CA SER A 162 22.90 5.19 6.47
C SER A 162 21.85 5.48 7.55
N ASN A 163 20.74 6.12 7.19
CA ASN A 163 19.68 6.48 8.13
C ASN A 163 18.65 5.35 8.32
N PHE A 164 18.67 4.33 7.44
CA PHE A 164 17.72 3.23 7.48
C PHE A 164 18.18 2.14 8.45
N THR A 165 17.24 1.59 9.20
CA THR A 165 17.43 0.43 10.07
C THR A 165 16.49 -0.69 9.63
N SER A 166 17.04 -1.88 9.36
CA SER A 166 16.28 -3.09 9.05
C SER A 166 15.51 -3.61 10.26
N VAL A 167 14.28 -4.06 10.06
CA VAL A 167 13.41 -4.63 11.10
C VAL A 167 13.09 -6.09 10.75
N PRO A 168 13.97 -7.04 11.11
CA PRO A 168 13.81 -8.42 10.70
C PRO A 168 12.79 -9.21 11.54
N ASN A 169 12.03 -10.09 10.89
CA ASN A 169 11.28 -11.21 11.44
C ASN A 169 12.06 -12.52 11.19
N LYS A 170 12.28 -13.32 12.25
CA LYS A 170 13.40 -14.28 12.37
C LYS A 170 13.13 -15.75 11.94
N SER A 171 12.08 -16.07 11.20
CA SER A 171 11.95 -17.45 10.70
C SER A 171 12.69 -17.63 9.35
N ASN A 172 12.75 -18.84 8.78
CA ASN A 172 13.73 -19.24 7.75
C ASN A 172 13.18 -19.53 6.33
N LYS A 173 12.12 -18.87 5.84
CA LYS A 173 11.49 -19.14 4.51
C LYS A 173 11.28 -17.88 3.64
N GLU A 174 10.42 -17.96 2.61
CA GLU A 174 10.07 -16.93 1.60
C GLU A 174 9.59 -15.60 2.23
N ARG A 175 9.13 -14.60 1.45
CA ARG A 175 8.75 -13.28 2.03
C ARG A 175 7.41 -12.73 1.53
N HIS A 176 6.37 -13.53 1.68
CA HIS A 176 5.01 -13.04 1.51
C HIS A 176 4.60 -12.14 2.68
N ALA A 177 3.82 -11.11 2.36
CA ALA A 177 3.24 -10.23 3.36
C ALA A 177 1.83 -9.82 2.98
N TYR A 178 0.97 -9.75 3.99
CA TYR A 178 -0.32 -9.10 3.88
C TYR A 178 -0.23 -7.70 4.48
N THR A 179 -0.71 -6.70 3.75
CA THR A 179 -0.75 -5.33 4.21
C THR A 179 -2.14 -4.74 4.07
N PHE A 180 -2.48 -3.82 4.96
CA PHE A 180 -3.63 -2.94 4.81
C PHE A 180 -3.36 -1.63 5.53
N HIS A 181 -4.04 -0.58 5.09
CA HIS A 181 -3.90 0.74 5.69
C HIS A 181 -5.15 1.06 6.49
N VAL A 182 -4.97 1.87 7.53
CA VAL A 182 -6.04 2.44 8.35
C VAL A 182 -5.90 3.96 8.32
N ILE A 183 -7.01 4.65 8.15
CA ILE A 183 -7.11 6.11 8.27
C ILE A 183 -8.17 6.47 9.31
N GLU A 184 -8.03 7.63 9.94
CA GLU A 184 -9.09 8.20 10.77
C GLU A 184 -10.13 8.89 9.87
N THR A 185 -11.40 8.85 10.26
CA THR A 185 -12.49 9.55 9.57
C THR A 185 -13.27 10.49 10.48
N ASP A 186 -13.09 10.41 11.80
CA ASP A 186 -13.61 11.41 12.73
C ASP A 186 -12.73 12.66 12.71
N ASN A 187 -13.30 13.79 12.27
CA ASN A 187 -12.62 15.09 12.18
C ASN A 187 -11.31 15.09 11.36
N VAL A 188 -11.16 14.14 10.44
CA VAL A 188 -10.02 14.00 9.54
C VAL A 188 -10.50 13.97 8.09
N LYS A 189 -9.92 14.83 7.25
CA LYS A 189 -10.25 14.90 5.83
C LYS A 189 -9.37 13.94 5.03
N TYR A 190 -9.98 12.99 4.32
CA TYR A 190 -9.30 12.23 3.28
C TYR A 190 -9.21 13.07 2.00
N SER A 191 -8.01 13.22 1.43
CA SER A 191 -7.82 14.12 0.30
C SER A 191 -8.49 13.59 -0.97
N GLU A 192 -9.29 14.45 -1.61
CA GLU A 192 -9.91 14.21 -2.94
C GLU A 192 -8.88 14.03 -4.07
N GLU A 193 -7.66 14.55 -3.88
CA GLU A 193 -6.57 14.41 -4.85
C GLU A 193 -5.86 13.05 -4.77
N ASN A 194 -6.13 12.24 -3.74
CA ASN A 194 -5.53 10.90 -3.65
C ASN A 194 -5.93 10.09 -4.87
N TRP A 195 -5.00 9.30 -5.39
CA TRP A 195 -5.26 8.42 -6.53
C TRP A 195 -6.44 7.48 -6.24
N LEU A 196 -6.47 6.95 -5.01
CA LEU A 196 -7.50 6.08 -4.47
C LEU A 196 -8.64 6.91 -3.87
N GLN A 197 -9.86 6.72 -4.35
CA GLN A 197 -11.07 7.32 -3.80
C GLN A 197 -12.09 6.21 -3.53
N PRO A 198 -12.98 6.36 -2.53
CA PRO A 198 -14.10 5.45 -2.38
C PRO A 198 -15.03 5.52 -3.61
N ASN A 199 -15.86 4.50 -3.80
CA ASN A 199 -16.89 4.54 -4.83
C ASN A 199 -17.86 5.71 -4.56
N PRO A 200 -18.44 6.37 -5.59
CA PRO A 200 -19.29 7.54 -5.40
C PRO A 200 -20.43 7.36 -4.39
N ASP A 201 -20.99 6.14 -4.32
CA ASP A 201 -22.13 5.79 -3.47
C ASP A 201 -21.74 5.00 -2.21
N SER A 202 -20.45 4.97 -1.86
CA SER A 202 -19.95 4.18 -0.73
C SER A 202 -18.86 4.92 0.05
N SER A 203 -18.61 4.47 1.28
CA SER A 203 -17.45 4.87 2.07
C SER A 203 -16.46 3.71 2.18
N PHE A 204 -15.24 4.02 2.61
CA PHE A 204 -14.35 2.96 3.06
C PHE A 204 -14.99 2.21 4.25
N PRO A 205 -14.82 0.88 4.36
CA PRO A 205 -15.39 0.11 5.44
C PRO A 205 -14.78 0.53 6.79
N ILE A 206 -15.65 0.71 7.78
CA ILE A 206 -15.26 1.12 9.13
C ILE A 206 -14.82 -0.10 9.94
N LEU A 207 -13.66 0.00 10.58
CA LEU A 207 -13.01 -1.11 11.26
C LEU A 207 -13.76 -1.58 12.53
N TYR A 208 -14.42 -0.66 13.24
CA TYR A 208 -15.13 -0.95 14.50
C TYR A 208 -16.59 -1.40 14.31
N GLU A 209 -17.12 -1.32 13.08
CA GLU A 209 -18.48 -1.78 12.74
C GLU A 209 -18.54 -3.30 12.56
#